data_AF-A0A3C1P2V6-F1
#
_entry.id   AF-A0A3C1P2V6-F1
#
_cell.length_a   1.000
_cell.length_b   1.000
_cell.length_c   1.000
_cell.angle_alpha   90.00
_cell.angle_beta   90.00
_cell.angle_gamma   90.00
#
_symmetry.space_group_name_H-M   'P 1'
#
loop_
_entity.id
_entity.type
_entity.pdbx_description
1 polymer ?
#
loop_
_entity_poly.entity_id
_entity_poly.type
_entity_poly.pdbx_seq_one_letter_code
_entity_poly.pdbx_strand_id
1 'polypeptide(L)'
;GRLEAAMGEVDFTRPEALQELMGSGLLQPQDTDEQRAAIARLETLLALVEGWVDDVVDAAIDERLPAAVQLRETVRRRRAAGGPAEKTFATLIGMELRPRLAREAATLFAVVRAGRGAEGRDALWAHPDLLPGPEDLADPLGFIESSATELDFGIDEE
;
A
#
# COMPACT_ATOMS: atom_id res chain seq x y z
N GLY A 1 1.44 -29.66 4.31
CA GLY A 1 1.19 -28.24 4.73
C GLY A 1 0.98 -28.13 6.25
N ARG A 2 0.91 -26.92 6.84
CA ARG A 2 0.67 -26.72 8.30
C ARG A 2 -0.55 -27.48 8.82
N LEU A 3 -1.63 -27.51 8.03
CA LEU A 3 -2.85 -28.29 8.27
C LEU A 3 -2.59 -29.80 8.33
N GLU A 4 -1.80 -30.31 7.39
CA GLU A 4 -1.46 -31.73 7.27
C GLU A 4 -0.57 -32.21 8.42
N ALA A 5 0.38 -31.36 8.87
CA ALA A 5 1.19 -31.62 10.07
C ALA A 5 0.34 -31.61 11.35
N ALA A 6 -0.58 -30.64 11.48
CA ALA A 6 -1.49 -30.56 12.63
C ALA A 6 -2.51 -31.72 12.65
N MET A 7 -3.02 -32.15 11.49
CA MET A 7 -3.95 -33.27 11.37
C MET A 7 -3.30 -34.63 11.71
N GLY A 8 -1.96 -34.74 11.60
CA GLY A 8 -1.22 -35.94 12.00
C GLY A 8 -1.07 -36.13 13.51
N GLU A 9 -1.22 -35.06 14.30
CA GLU A 9 -1.07 -35.08 15.77
C GLU A 9 -2.40 -35.08 16.53
N VAL A 10 -3.53 -34.90 15.83
CA VAL A 10 -4.85 -34.76 16.44
C VAL A 10 -5.52 -36.11 16.60
N ASP A 11 -5.86 -36.45 17.84
CA ASP A 11 -6.72 -37.58 18.16
C ASP A 11 -8.20 -37.21 17.97
N PHE A 12 -8.76 -37.63 16.82
CA PHE A 12 -10.15 -37.36 16.43
C PHE A 12 -11.20 -38.12 17.26
N THR A 13 -10.78 -39.00 18.18
CA THR A 13 -11.70 -39.69 19.10
C THR A 13 -12.09 -38.82 20.31
N ARG A 14 -11.39 -37.68 20.51
CA ARG A 14 -11.65 -36.71 21.58
C ARG A 14 -12.40 -35.48 21.05
N PRO A 15 -13.67 -35.26 21.43
CA PRO A 15 -14.44 -34.09 21.00
C PRO A 15 -13.84 -32.75 21.47
N GLU A 16 -13.10 -32.74 22.59
CA GLU A 16 -12.40 -31.55 23.10
C GLU A 16 -11.23 -31.14 22.19
N ALA A 17 -10.53 -32.10 21.58
CA ALA A 17 -9.44 -31.83 20.64
C ALA A 17 -9.95 -31.15 19.36
N LEU A 18 -11.17 -31.49 18.93
CA LEU A 18 -11.83 -30.85 17.79
C LEU A 18 -12.22 -29.40 18.12
N GLN A 19 -12.69 -29.12 19.34
CA GLN A 19 -12.98 -27.76 19.79
C GLN A 19 -11.71 -26.91 19.91
N GLU A 20 -10.62 -27.50 20.40
CA GLU A 20 -9.31 -26.84 20.51
C GLU A 20 -8.72 -26.51 19.12
N LEU A 21 -8.84 -27.43 18.16
CA LEU A 21 -8.52 -27.19 16.75
C LEU A 21 -9.34 -26.06 16.13
N MET A 22 -10.66 -26.04 16.32
CA MET A 22 -11.52 -24.98 15.81
C MET A 22 -11.22 -23.62 16.46
N GLY A 23 -10.89 -23.59 17.76
CA GLY A 23 -10.49 -22.39 18.48
C GLY A 23 -9.07 -21.90 18.15
N SER A 24 -8.20 -22.78 17.65
CA SER A 24 -6.81 -22.45 17.31
C SER A 24 -6.62 -21.66 16.01
N GLY A 25 -7.67 -21.54 15.18
CA GLY A 25 -7.59 -20.91 13.87
C GLY A 25 -6.83 -21.73 12.81
N LEU A 26 -6.38 -22.96 13.13
CA LEU A 26 -5.71 -23.86 12.17
C LEU A 26 -6.58 -24.25 10.97
N LEU A 27 -7.90 -24.12 11.11
CA LEU A 27 -8.88 -24.37 10.05
C LEU A 27 -9.25 -23.10 9.25
N GLN A 28 -8.71 -21.92 9.60
CA GLN A 28 -8.92 -20.73 8.77
C GLN A 28 -8.18 -20.91 7.44
N PRO A 29 -8.87 -20.75 6.30
CA PRO A 29 -8.23 -20.70 4.99
C PRO A 29 -7.12 -19.63 5.03
N GLN A 30 -5.89 -20.02 4.71
CA GLN A 30 -4.83 -19.06 4.47
C GLN A 30 -5.06 -18.43 3.10
N ASP A 31 -4.67 -17.16 2.94
CA ASP A 31 -4.70 -16.52 1.63
C ASP A 31 -3.91 -17.35 0.61
N THR A 32 -4.39 -17.43 -0.63
CA THR A 32 -3.59 -17.96 -1.73
C THR A 32 -2.48 -16.98 -2.13
N ASP A 33 -1.50 -17.43 -2.90
CA ASP A 33 -0.47 -16.52 -3.43
C ASP A 33 -1.08 -15.43 -4.32
N GLU A 34 -2.11 -15.76 -5.09
CA GLU A 34 -2.83 -14.80 -5.94
C GLU A 34 -3.59 -13.77 -5.10
N GLN A 35 -4.20 -14.18 -3.99
CA GLN A 35 -4.87 -13.26 -3.06
C GLN A 35 -3.86 -12.32 -2.42
N ARG A 36 -2.72 -12.82 -1.94
CA ARG A 36 -1.64 -11.97 -1.41
C ARG A 36 -1.15 -10.95 -2.43
N ALA A 37 -0.94 -11.38 -3.67
CA ALA A 37 -0.51 -10.48 -4.74
C ALA A 37 -1.58 -9.43 -5.07
N ALA A 38 -2.86 -9.79 -5.03
CA ALA A 38 -3.97 -8.84 -5.22
C ALA A 38 -4.06 -7.81 -4.09
N ILE A 39 -3.91 -8.25 -2.83
CA ILE A 39 -3.83 -7.34 -1.67
C ILE A 39 -2.65 -6.39 -1.83
N ALA A 40 -1.46 -6.89 -2.16
CA ALA A 40 -0.28 -6.06 -2.32
C ALA A 40 -0.46 -4.97 -3.39
N ARG A 41 -1.08 -5.31 -4.53
CA ARG A 41 -1.42 -4.32 -5.56
C ARG A 41 -2.42 -3.28 -5.05
N LEU A 42 -3.45 -3.69 -4.32
CA LEU A 42 -4.44 -2.77 -3.75
C LEU A 42 -3.82 -1.85 -2.70
N GLU A 43 -2.98 -2.37 -1.81
CA GLU A 43 -2.24 -1.60 -0.81
C GLU A 43 -1.31 -0.58 -1.48
N THR A 44 -0.64 -0.97 -2.55
CA THR A 44 0.23 -0.07 -3.34
C THR A 44 -0.58 1.05 -3.97
N LEU A 45 -1.68 0.73 -4.66
CA LEU A 45 -2.54 1.75 -5.26
C LEU A 45 -3.10 2.72 -4.23
N LEU A 46 -3.55 2.23 -3.08
CA LEU A 46 -4.04 3.09 -2.00
C LEU A 46 -2.93 3.99 -1.46
N ALA A 47 -1.74 3.43 -1.23
CA ALA A 47 -0.58 4.21 -0.79
C ALA A 47 -0.19 5.29 -1.82
N LEU A 48 -0.24 4.99 -3.11
CA LEU A 48 0.03 5.97 -4.17
C LEU A 48 -0.97 7.12 -4.14
N VAL A 49 -2.27 6.81 -4.05
CA VAL A 49 -3.32 7.84 -3.94
C VAL A 49 -3.08 8.71 -2.72
N GLU A 50 -2.81 8.11 -1.56
CA GLU A 50 -2.55 8.84 -0.32
C GLU A 50 -1.30 9.70 -0.40
N GLY A 51 -0.19 9.16 -0.91
CA GLY A 51 1.08 9.88 -1.06
C GLY A 51 0.96 11.07 -2.01
N TRP A 52 0.23 10.91 -3.11
CA TRP A 52 -0.06 11.99 -4.05
C TRP A 52 -0.91 13.08 -3.40
N VAL A 53 -1.99 12.70 -2.70
CA VAL A 53 -2.86 13.65 -1.98
C VAL A 53 -2.05 14.42 -0.94
N ASP A 54 -1.22 13.75 -0.15
CA ASP A 54 -0.40 14.41 0.87
C ASP A 54 0.56 15.43 0.25
N ASP A 55 1.27 15.07 -0.84
CA ASP A 55 2.18 16.01 -1.53
C ASP A 55 1.43 17.22 -2.14
N VAL A 56 0.28 16.98 -2.78
CA VAL A 56 -0.58 18.05 -3.34
C VAL A 56 -1.06 19.00 -2.25
N VAL A 57 -1.61 18.45 -1.17
CA VAL A 57 -2.16 19.24 -0.06
C VAL A 57 -1.04 20.04 0.60
N ASP A 58 0.12 19.41 0.83
CA ASP A 58 1.26 20.07 1.45
C ASP A 58 1.75 21.26 0.64
N ALA A 59 1.89 21.10 -0.68
CA ALA A 59 2.26 22.20 -1.56
C ALA A 59 1.21 23.33 -1.56
N ALA A 60 -0.08 22.99 -1.47
CA ALA A 60 -1.16 23.97 -1.49
C ALA A 60 -1.26 24.80 -0.18
N ILE A 61 -0.85 24.23 0.97
CA ILE A 61 -1.02 24.87 2.28
C ILE A 61 0.25 25.52 2.85
N ASP A 62 1.43 25.26 2.26
CA ASP A 62 2.74 25.60 2.83
C ASP A 62 2.85 27.07 3.30
N GLU A 63 2.48 28.02 2.44
CA GLU A 63 2.53 29.46 2.76
C GLU A 63 1.25 29.99 3.43
N ARG A 64 0.21 29.18 3.52
CA ARG A 64 -1.14 29.60 3.95
C ARG A 64 -1.46 29.19 5.38
N LEU A 65 -0.79 28.16 5.90
CA LEU A 65 -1.11 27.58 7.20
C LEU A 65 0.18 27.37 8.03
N PRO A 66 0.49 28.28 8.97
CA PRO A 66 1.68 28.17 9.83
C PRO A 66 1.75 26.85 10.64
N ALA A 67 0.60 26.21 10.88
CA ALA A 67 0.47 24.96 11.61
C ALA A 67 0.40 23.69 10.71
N ALA A 68 0.73 23.81 9.41
CA ALA A 68 0.61 22.72 8.43
C ALA A 68 1.34 21.44 8.87
N VAL A 69 2.57 21.56 9.37
CA VAL A 69 3.38 20.41 9.80
C VAL A 69 2.72 19.64 10.94
N GLN A 70 2.17 20.33 11.95
CA GLN A 70 1.51 19.66 13.08
C GLN A 70 0.20 19.01 12.67
N LEU A 71 -0.56 19.66 11.79
CA LEU A 71 -1.81 19.11 11.25
C LEU A 71 -1.54 17.83 10.45
N ARG A 72 -0.53 17.85 9.58
CA ARG A 72 -0.10 16.71 8.76
C ARG A 72 0.28 15.50 9.61
N GLU A 73 1.08 15.71 10.65
CA GLU A 73 1.44 14.65 11.59
C GLU A 73 0.22 14.09 12.34
N THR A 74 -0.73 14.94 12.69
CA THR A 74 -1.99 14.51 13.34
C THR A 74 -2.83 13.65 12.40
N VAL A 75 -3.00 14.06 11.15
CA VAL A 75 -3.72 13.30 10.12
C VAL A 75 -3.03 11.97 9.85
N ARG A 76 -1.69 11.97 9.74
CA ARG A 76 -0.89 10.76 9.52
C ARG A 76 -1.06 9.74 10.64
N ARG A 77 -1.00 10.15 11.90
CA ARG A 77 -1.25 9.25 13.05
C ARG A 77 -2.65 8.67 13.03
N ARG A 78 -3.64 9.48 12.64
CA ARG A 78 -5.03 9.01 12.53
C ARG A 78 -5.19 7.94 11.45
N ARG A 79 -4.52 8.09 10.29
CA ARG A 79 -4.51 7.07 9.22
C ARG A 79 -3.77 5.80 9.67
N ALA A 80 -2.62 5.93 10.32
CA ALA A 80 -1.87 4.80 10.86
C ALA A 80 -2.64 3.99 11.91
N ALA A 81 -3.55 4.63 12.66
CA ALA A 81 -4.43 3.96 13.61
C ALA A 81 -5.60 3.19 12.97
N GLY A 82 -5.93 3.51 11.71
CA GLY A 82 -7.07 2.96 10.98
C GLY A 82 -8.43 3.48 11.48
N GLY A 83 -9.40 3.51 10.57
CA GLY A 83 -10.76 3.94 10.80
C GLY A 83 -11.79 2.78 10.84
N PRO A 84 -13.01 3.05 11.32
CA PRO A 84 -14.12 2.09 11.25
C PRO A 84 -14.41 1.61 9.82
N ALA A 85 -14.18 2.47 8.82
CA ALA A 85 -14.35 2.16 7.41
C ALA A 85 -13.38 1.06 6.95
N GLU A 86 -12.07 1.17 7.24
CA GLU A 86 -11.10 0.13 6.90
C GLU A 86 -11.40 -1.19 7.61
N LYS A 87 -11.83 -1.16 8.87
CA LYS A 87 -12.25 -2.38 9.59
C LYS A 87 -13.47 -3.04 8.96
N THR A 88 -14.44 -2.24 8.51
CA THR A 88 -15.65 -2.74 7.83
C THR A 88 -15.29 -3.32 6.47
N PHE A 89 -14.46 -2.61 5.71
CA PHE A 89 -13.97 -3.08 4.42
C PHE A 89 -13.22 -4.41 4.60
N ALA A 90 -12.28 -4.49 5.54
CA ALA A 90 -11.53 -5.72 5.84
C ALA A 90 -12.45 -6.90 6.18
N THR A 91 -13.56 -6.65 6.88
CA THR A 91 -14.57 -7.68 7.20
C THR A 91 -15.31 -8.16 5.94
N LEU A 92 -15.61 -7.26 5.00
CA LEU A 92 -16.32 -7.57 3.76
C LEU A 92 -15.47 -8.33 2.74
N ILE A 93 -14.20 -7.95 2.59
CA ILE A 93 -13.24 -8.66 1.71
C ILE A 93 -12.56 -9.86 2.38
N GLY A 94 -12.73 -10.02 3.70
CA GLY A 94 -12.09 -11.09 4.47
C GLY A 94 -10.57 -10.93 4.61
N MET A 95 -10.03 -9.75 4.33
CA MET A 95 -8.59 -9.48 4.26
C MET A 95 -8.26 -8.14 4.93
N GLU A 96 -7.21 -8.08 5.75
CA GLU A 96 -6.80 -6.86 6.45
C GLU A 96 -5.85 -6.02 5.58
N LEU A 97 -6.26 -4.80 5.21
CA LEU A 97 -5.37 -3.82 4.58
C LEU A 97 -4.58 -3.10 5.65
N ARG A 98 -3.26 -3.02 5.49
CA ARG A 98 -2.38 -2.28 6.40
C ARG A 98 -1.76 -1.10 5.68
N PRO A 99 -1.84 0.12 6.25
CA PRO A 99 -1.22 1.30 5.64
C PRO A 99 0.30 1.28 5.89
N ARG A 100 1.00 0.40 5.16
CA ARG A 100 2.45 0.20 5.33
C ARG A 100 3.29 1.12 4.46
N LEU A 101 2.76 1.49 3.29
CA LEU A 101 3.52 2.13 2.21
C LEU A 101 3.21 3.63 2.02
N ALA A 102 2.30 4.19 2.81
CA ALA A 102 1.85 5.58 2.63
C ALA A 102 2.97 6.60 2.83
N ARG A 103 3.92 6.31 3.73
CA ARG A 103 5.08 7.20 3.97
C ARG A 103 6.04 7.20 2.79
N GLU A 104 6.32 6.00 2.30
CA GLU A 104 7.19 5.71 1.16
C GLU A 104 6.61 6.39 -0.08
N ALA A 105 5.31 6.25 -0.32
CA ALA A 105 4.60 6.94 -1.41
C ALA A 105 4.66 8.46 -1.31
N ALA A 106 4.40 9.04 -0.13
CA ALA A 106 4.54 10.49 0.06
C ALA A 106 5.98 10.97 -0.23
N THR A 107 6.98 10.18 0.14
CA THR A 107 8.38 10.47 -0.16
C THR A 107 8.64 10.41 -1.66
N LEU A 108 8.13 9.39 -2.35
CA LEU A 108 8.26 9.26 -3.80
C LEU A 108 7.66 10.45 -4.55
N PHE A 109 6.43 10.86 -4.22
CA PHE A 109 5.81 11.99 -4.90
C PHE A 109 6.53 13.32 -4.63
N ALA A 110 7.06 13.53 -3.42
CA ALA A 110 7.88 14.70 -3.13
C ALA A 110 9.19 14.71 -3.95
N VAL A 111 9.82 13.56 -4.11
CA VAL A 111 11.05 13.37 -4.91
C VAL A 111 10.77 13.58 -6.40
N VAL A 112 9.68 13.00 -6.93
CA VAL A 112 9.26 13.18 -8.33
C VAL A 112 8.94 14.65 -8.59
N ARG A 113 8.20 15.33 -7.71
CA ARG A 113 7.91 16.76 -7.84
C ARG A 113 9.18 17.61 -7.81
N ALA A 114 10.15 17.28 -6.95
CA ALA A 114 11.43 17.99 -6.90
C ALA A 114 12.24 17.84 -8.19
N GLY A 115 12.19 16.67 -8.83
CA GLY A 115 12.90 16.40 -10.09
C GLY A 115 12.19 16.85 -11.36
N ARG A 116 10.85 16.77 -11.40
CA ARG A 116 10.04 16.93 -12.64
C ARG A 116 8.91 17.95 -12.55
N GLY A 117 8.78 18.65 -11.42
CA GLY A 117 7.67 19.58 -11.19
C GLY A 117 6.35 18.89 -10.89
N ALA A 118 5.30 19.70 -10.67
CA ALA A 118 3.96 19.20 -10.35
C ALA A 118 3.33 18.46 -11.54
N GLU A 119 3.55 18.95 -12.76
CA GLU A 119 3.05 18.35 -13.99
C GLU A 119 3.68 16.96 -14.22
N GLY A 120 5.00 16.82 -14.02
CA GLY A 120 5.68 15.53 -14.14
C GLY A 120 5.25 14.53 -13.06
N ARG A 121 4.91 15.01 -11.86
CA ARG A 121 4.31 14.19 -10.80
C ARG A 121 2.92 13.68 -11.21
N ASP A 122 2.08 14.55 -11.76
CA ASP A 122 0.70 14.23 -12.11
C ASP A 122 0.60 13.36 -13.38
N ALA A 123 1.60 13.46 -14.27
CA ALA A 123 1.70 12.64 -15.48
C ALA A 123 1.79 11.13 -15.19
N LEU A 124 2.22 10.72 -14.00
CA LEU A 124 2.24 9.31 -13.59
C LEU A 124 0.84 8.67 -13.59
N TRP A 125 -0.22 9.47 -13.45
CA TRP A 125 -1.61 8.99 -13.50
C TRP A 125 -2.16 8.83 -14.92
N ALA A 126 -1.40 9.20 -15.96
CA ALA A 126 -1.86 9.13 -17.34
C ALA A 126 -2.10 7.69 -17.81
N HIS A 127 -1.35 6.72 -17.28
CA HIS A 127 -1.50 5.31 -17.61
C HIS A 127 -1.11 4.42 -16.42
N PRO A 128 -1.80 3.28 -16.17
CA PRO A 128 -1.46 2.38 -15.08
C PRO A 128 -0.01 1.88 -15.08
N ASP A 129 0.59 1.69 -16.26
CA ASP A 129 1.96 1.20 -16.41
C ASP A 129 3.02 2.23 -15.98
N LEU A 130 2.64 3.50 -15.81
CA LEU A 130 3.54 4.55 -15.31
C LEU A 130 3.52 4.65 -13.78
N LEU A 131 2.60 3.94 -13.12
CA LEU A 131 2.48 4.01 -11.66
C LEU A 131 3.59 3.19 -11.00
N PRO A 132 4.25 3.74 -9.96
CA PRO A 132 5.31 3.04 -9.27
C PRO A 132 4.81 1.78 -8.55
N GLY A 133 5.60 0.72 -8.60
CA GLY A 133 5.41 -0.51 -7.84
C GLY A 133 5.90 -0.43 -6.40
N PRO A 134 5.68 -1.49 -5.60
CA PRO A 134 6.21 -1.59 -4.23
C PRO A 134 7.73 -1.36 -4.13
N GLU A 135 8.48 -1.85 -5.10
CA GLU A 135 9.94 -1.71 -5.21
C GLU A 135 10.36 -0.26 -5.44
N ASP A 136 9.63 0.49 -6.27
CA ASP A 136 9.90 1.90 -6.54
C ASP A 136 9.63 2.76 -5.30
N LEU A 137 8.63 2.40 -4.50
CA LEU A 137 8.36 3.05 -3.22
C LEU A 137 9.52 2.88 -2.23
N ALA A 138 10.25 1.76 -2.31
CA ALA A 138 11.44 1.52 -1.50
C ALA A 138 12.69 2.25 -2.02
N ASP A 139 12.76 2.56 -3.32
CA ASP A 139 13.82 3.35 -3.96
C ASP A 139 13.27 4.48 -4.86
N PRO A 140 12.81 5.60 -4.26
CA PRO A 140 12.26 6.70 -5.03
C PRO A 140 13.24 7.38 -6.00
N LEU A 141 14.54 7.33 -5.71
CA LEU A 141 15.56 7.94 -6.58
C LEU A 141 15.80 7.06 -7.80
N GLY A 142 15.92 5.74 -7.61
CA GLY A 142 16.02 4.77 -8.70
C GLY A 142 14.84 4.85 -9.66
N PHE A 143 13.61 5.04 -9.14
CA PHE A 143 12.42 5.23 -9.98
C PHE A 143 12.52 6.45 -10.91
N ILE A 144 13.07 7.58 -10.45
CA ILE A 144 13.23 8.76 -11.29
C ILE A 144 14.26 8.53 -12.40
N GLU A 145 15.34 7.82 -12.09
CA GLU A 145 16.38 7.52 -13.08
C GLU A 145 15.86 6.57 -14.18
N SER A 146 15.11 5.52 -13.80
CA SER A 146 14.54 4.56 -14.74
C SER A 146 13.45 5.19 -15.62
N SER A 147 12.50 5.89 -15.02
CA SER A 147 11.38 6.48 -15.77
C SER A 147 11.80 7.67 -16.65
N ALA A 148 12.95 8.31 -16.37
CA ALA A 148 13.51 9.33 -17.27
C ALA A 148 14.04 8.70 -18.56
N THR A 149 14.55 7.47 -18.45
CA THR A 149 15.09 6.68 -19.55
C THR A 149 13.95 6.13 -20.42
N GLU A 150 12.86 5.64 -19.83
CA GLU A 150 11.70 5.13 -20.57
C GLU A 150 10.94 6.21 -21.36
N LEU A 151 10.85 7.43 -20.82
CA LEU A 151 10.23 8.56 -21.53
C LEU A 151 11.08 9.09 -22.69
N ASP A 152 12.40 8.90 -22.65
CA ASP A 152 13.33 9.28 -23.73
C ASP A 152 13.24 8.32 -24.92
N PHE A 153 13.05 7.01 -24.67
CA PHE A 153 12.84 6.00 -25.72
C PHE A 153 11.46 6.02 -26.38
N GLY A 154 10.53 6.85 -25.89
CA GLY A 154 9.17 6.99 -26.43
C GLY A 154 9.01 8.08 -27.50
N ILE A 155 10.08 8.84 -27.80
CA ILE A 155 10.08 9.90 -28.81
C ILE A 155 10.90 9.43 -30.02
N ASP A 156 10.40 8.44 -30.76
CA ASP A 156 10.86 8.22 -32.13
C ASP A 156 10.04 9.10 -33.08
N GLU A 157 10.77 9.86 -33.90
CA GLU A 157 10.33 10.89 -34.85
C GLU A 157 9.25 10.39 -35.84
N GLU A 158 8.25 11.25 -36.11
CA GLU A 158 7.47 11.22 -37.36
C GLU A 158 7.69 12.52 -38.15
#